data_AF-A0A3S4HZP8-F1
#
_entry.id   AF-A0A3S4HZP8-F1
#
_cell.length_a   1.000
_cell.length_b   1.000
_cell.length_c   1.000
_cell.angle_alpha   90.00
_cell.angle_beta   90.00
_cell.angle_gamma   90.00
#
_symmetry.space_group_name_H-M   'P 1'
#
loop_
_entity.id
_entity.type
_entity.pdbx_description
1 polymer ?
#
loop_
_entity_poly.entity_id
_entity_poly.type
_entity_poly.pdbx_seq_one_letter_code
_entity_poly.pdbx_strand_id
1 'polypeptide(L)' 'MMQRLNKMFDGDWLLTVAAYNSGEGRVMRAIKANKARGKPTDFWSLSLPRETKLYVPKMLALE' A
#
# COMPACT_ATOMS: atom_id res chain seq x y z
N MET A 1 -10.15 -3.47 11.84
CA MET A 1 -9.13 -3.88 10.85
C MET A 1 -8.47 -2.68 10.17
N MET A 2 -9.21 -1.82 9.46
CA MET A 2 -8.65 -0.66 8.75
C MET A 2 -7.88 0.32 9.64
N GLN A 3 -8.40 0.67 10.83
CA GLN A 3 -7.67 1.52 11.78
C GLN A 3 -6.33 0.94 12.23
N ARG A 4 -6.23 -0.40 12.38
CA ARG A 4 -4.97 -1.09 12.71
C ARG A 4 -3.98 -0.98 11.55
N LEU A 5 -4.45 -1.20 10.32
CA LEU A 5 -3.63 -1.06 9.12
C LEU A 5 -3.16 0.38 8.92
N ASN A 6 -4.04 1.36 9.13
CA ASN A 6 -3.69 2.76 9.00
C ASN A 6 -2.63 3.18 10.02
N LYS A 7 -2.75 2.72 11.27
CA LYS A 7 -1.67 2.88 12.26
C LYS A 7 -0.38 2.17 11.86
N MET A 8 -0.46 1.01 11.20
CA MET A 8 0.72 0.26 10.71
C MET A 8 1.45 0.98 9.57
N PHE A 9 0.73 1.74 8.75
CA PHE A 9 1.28 2.49 7.63
C PHE A 9 1.34 4.00 7.92
N ASP A 10 1.50 4.38 9.20
CA ASP A 10 1.74 5.76 9.64
C ASP A 10 0.70 6.79 9.11
N GLY A 11 -0.55 6.37 8.97
CA GLY A 11 -1.64 7.21 8.45
C GLY A 11 -1.79 7.21 6.93
N ASP A 12 -0.92 6.53 6.18
CA ASP A 12 -1.01 6.44 4.72
C ASP A 12 -2.21 5.57 4.29
N TRP A 13 -3.28 6.23 3.87
CA TRP A 13 -4.51 5.58 3.44
C TRP A 13 -4.35 4.76 2.15
N LEU A 14 -3.42 5.11 1.25
CA LEU A 14 -3.17 4.33 0.03
C LEU A 14 -2.53 2.99 0.36
N LEU A 15 -1.53 3.00 1.25
CA LEU A 15 -0.91 1.78 1.75
C LEU A 15 -1.88 0.95 2.61
N THR A 16 -2.75 1.62 3.37
CA THR A 16 -3.81 0.98 4.16
C THR A 16 -4.77 0.18 3.27
N VAL A 17 -5.32 0.80 2.23
CA VAL A 17 -6.25 0.15 1.30
C VAL A 17 -5.53 -0.94 0.49
N ALA A 18 -4.30 -0.69 0.06
CA ALA A 18 -3.49 -1.70 -0.63
C ALA A 18 -3.24 -2.93 0.25
N ALA A 19 -2.98 -2.75 1.54
CA ALA A 19 -2.79 -3.85 2.49
C ALA A 19 -4.08 -4.59 2.80
N TYR A 20 -5.22 -3.88 2.85
CA TYR A 20 -6.53 -4.50 3.01
C TYR A 20 -6.86 -5.41 1.81
N ASN A 21 -6.61 -4.94 0.57
CA ASN A 21 -6.87 -5.71 -0.64
C ASN A 21 -5.86 -6.83 -0.90
N SER A 22 -4.57 -6.59 -0.65
CA SER A 22 -3.48 -7.47 -1.11
C SER A 22 -2.72 -8.18 0.01
N GLY A 23 -3.05 -7.90 1.27
CA GLY A 23 -2.42 -8.39 2.48
C GLY A 23 -1.28 -7.50 2.99
N GLU A 24 -1.29 -7.19 4.28
CA GLU A 24 -0.27 -6.34 4.94
C GLU A 24 1.16 -6.87 4.79
N GLY A 25 1.35 -8.20 4.89
CA GLY A 25 2.66 -8.82 4.74
C GLY A 25 3.25 -8.70 3.33
N ARG A 26 2.42 -8.49 2.31
CA ARG A 26 2.87 -8.23 0.93
C ARG A 26 3.33 -6.78 0.80
N VAL A 27 2.53 -5.83 1.27
CA VAL A 27 2.87 -4.40 1.26
C VAL A 27 4.14 -4.14 2.07
N MET A 28 4.26 -4.73 3.27
CA MET A 28 5.46 -4.62 4.10
C MET A 28 6.71 -5.18 3.42
N ARG A 29 6.60 -6.29 2.69
CA ARG A 29 7.72 -6.84 1.90
C ARG A 29 8.13 -5.89 0.78
N ALA A 30 7.18 -5.31 0.05
CA ALA A 30 7.46 -4.33 -1.00
C ALA A 30 8.14 -3.07 -0.44
N ILE A 31 7.66 -2.54 0.70
CA ILE A 31 8.28 -1.41 1.41
C ILE A 31 9.72 -1.73 1.79
N LYS A 32 9.96 -2.89 2.45
CA LYS A 32 11.31 -3.30 2.84
C LYS A 32 12.25 -3.42 1.64
N ALA A 33 11.77 -3.98 0.54
CA ALA A 33 12.54 -4.10 -0.70
C ALA A 33 12.91 -2.74 -1.31
N ASN A 34 11.99 -1.76 -1.29
CA ASN A 34 12.30 -0.41 -1.76
C ASN A 34 13.26 0.33 -0.81
N LYS A 35 13.07 0.23 0.52
CA LYS A 35 14.00 0.82 1.50
C LYS A 35 15.42 0.30 1.33
N ALA A 36 15.58 -1.01 1.16
CA ALA A 36 16.89 -1.64 0.93
C ALA A 36 17.59 -1.15 -0.36
N ARG A 37 16.83 -0.60 -1.31
CA ARG A 37 17.34 -0.06 -2.58
C ARG A 37 17.41 1.46 -2.60
N GLY A 38 17.14 2.13 -1.48
CA GLY A 38 17.05 3.60 -1.41
C GLY A 38 15.93 4.19 -2.28
N LYS A 39 14.87 3.42 -2.55
CA LYS A 39 13.74 3.85 -3.37
C LYS A 39 12.58 4.37 -2.52
N PRO A 40 11.72 5.25 -3.06
CA PRO A 40 10.52 5.71 -2.37
C PRO A 40 9.60 4.54 -1.98
N THR A 41 8.87 4.69 -0.87
CA THR A 41 8.02 3.64 -0.30
C THR A 41 6.53 3.98 -0.33
N ASP A 42 6.16 5.07 -0.98
CA ASP A 42 4.76 5.41 -1.25
C ASP A 42 4.13 4.35 -2.16
N PHE A 43 2.80 4.27 -2.10
CA PHE A 43 2.01 3.27 -2.84
C PHE A 43 2.38 3.16 -4.33
N TRP A 44 2.62 4.28 -5.01
CA TRP A 44 2.88 4.30 -6.46
C TRP A 44 4.24 3.73 -6.82
N SER A 45 5.20 3.82 -5.89
CA SER A 45 6.56 3.32 -6.04
C SER A 45 6.69 1.83 -5.70
N LEU A 46 5.68 1.22 -5.06
CA LEU A 46 5.73 -0.18 -4.63
C LEU A 46 5.41 -1.15 -5.77
N SER A 47 6.16 -2.26 -5.77
CA SER A 47 5.90 -3.40 -6.65
C SER A 47 4.72 -4.24 -6.13
N LEU A 48 3.50 -3.77 -6.37
CA LEU A 48 2.25 -4.42 -5.97
C LEU A 48 1.55 -5.12 -7.16
N PRO A 49 0.60 -6.05 -6.91
CA PRO A 49 -0.22 -6.64 -7.96
C PRO A 49 -0.96 -5.59 -8.79
N ARG A 50 -1.16 -5.87 -10.08
CA ARG A 50 -1.88 -4.96 -10.99
C ARG A 50 -3.29 -4.66 -10.48
N GLU A 51 -3.99 -5.66 -9.96
CA GLU A 51 -5.34 -5.51 -9.40
C GLU A 51 -5.35 -4.48 -8.25
N THR A 52 -4.44 -4.60 -7.29
CA THR A 52 -4.31 -3.65 -6.18
C THR A 52 -3.96 -2.24 -6.67
N LYS A 53 -3.08 -2.13 -7.66
CA LYS A 53 -2.74 -0.85 -8.31
C LYS A 53 -3.92 -0.22 -9.05
N LEU A 54 -4.90 -1.00 -9.50
CA LEU A 54 -6.12 -0.50 -10.14
C LEU A 54 -7.24 -0.25 -9.14
N TYR A 55 -7.27 -0.97 -8.02
CA TYR A 55 -8.31 -0.86 -6.99
C TYR A 55 -8.24 0.46 -6.24
N VAL A 56 -7.05 0.85 -5.77
CA VAL A 56 -6.88 2.09 -4.98
C VAL A 56 -7.27 3.35 -5.77
N PRO A 57 -6.82 3.57 -7.03
CA PRO A 57 -7.23 4.74 -7.80
C PRO A 57 -8.73 4.77 -8.13
N LYS A 58 -9.34 3.59 -8.35
CA LYS A 58 -10.79 3.50 -8.56
C LYS A 58 -11.57 3.93 -7.32
N MET A 59 -11.09 3.59 -6.13
CA MET A 59 -11.70 4.05 -4.88
C MET A 59 -11.57 5.58 -4.76
N LEU A 60 -10.40 6.15 -5.01
CA LEU A 60 -10.18 7.61 -4.98
C LEU A 60 -11.06 8.38 -5.98
N ALA A 61 -11.37 7.78 -7.14
CA ALA A 61 -12.20 8.40 -8.16
C ALA A 61 -13.71 8.35 -7.85
N LEU A 62 -14.11 7.59 -6.82
CA LEU A 62 -15.49 7.44 -6.38
C LEU A 62 -15.78 8.25 -5.09
N GLU A 63 -14.79 8.96 -4.56
CA GLU A 63 -14.91 9.89 -3.41
C GLU A 63 -15.12 11.34 -3.86
#